data_AF-A0A7S2C3F8-F1
#
_entry.id   AF-A0A7S2C3F8-F1
#
_cell.length_a   1.000
_cell.length_b   1.000
_cell.length_c   1.000
_cell.angle_alpha   90.00
_cell.angle_beta   90.00
_cell.angle_gamma   90.00
#
_symmetry.space_group_name_H-M   'P 1'
#
loop_
_entity.id
_entity.type
_entity.pdbx_description
1 polymer ?
#
loop_
_entity_poly.entity_id
_entity_poly.type
_entity_poly.pdbx_seq_one_letter_code
_entity_poly.pdbx_strand_id
1 'polypeptide(L)'
;KFINGEANMLHWGTVPAKSPSGEIKQDGPFGQYGACCAEMDIFEANREAAAFTAHPCNEKVKGLYRCKGKEECGEKGDESLPGMCDKEGCGFNSWRMGDQKFYGHGAEFDVDTSKPMTIVTQFITQDGTDDGELSEIRRIWLQDGKVIKNSQATALGDDAGDSLTESVCAAESKAFQQPGSKAGNKVFKDFGGLKSVGEALGRGMVLSMSIWHDPLGRMLWLDGEKLHPDDDSADPGVSAGPCAFESGDPAELLKQHKDASVKFWNIRYGEI
;
A
#
# COMPACT_ATOMS: atom_id res chain seq x y z
N LYS A 1 13.22 -16.08 -5.35
CA LYS A 1 14.01 -17.24 -5.86
C LYS A 1 15.43 -17.27 -5.32
N PHE A 2 16.16 -16.16 -5.30
CA PHE A 2 17.49 -16.07 -4.69
C PHE A 2 17.48 -15.01 -3.58
N ILE A 3 18.09 -15.31 -2.43
CA ILE A 3 18.19 -14.40 -1.28
C ILE A 3 19.58 -14.56 -0.67
N ASN A 4 20.27 -13.44 -0.43
CA ASN A 4 21.66 -13.40 0.06
C ASN A 4 22.64 -14.27 -0.75
N GLY A 5 22.49 -14.28 -2.08
CA GLY A 5 23.36 -15.05 -2.98
C GLY A 5 23.09 -16.55 -3.04
N GLU A 6 22.05 -17.04 -2.34
CA GLU A 6 21.69 -18.46 -2.28
C GLU A 6 20.33 -18.72 -2.95
N ALA A 7 20.17 -19.90 -3.57
CA ALA A 7 18.87 -20.34 -4.08
C ALA A 7 17.95 -20.69 -2.90
N ASN A 8 16.77 -20.08 -2.85
CA ASN A 8 15.75 -20.32 -1.82
C ASN A 8 14.92 -21.58 -2.14
N MET A 9 15.59 -22.73 -2.23
CA MET A 9 14.98 -24.00 -2.69
C MET A 9 14.48 -24.89 -1.55
N LEU A 10 14.85 -24.59 -0.30
CA LEU A 10 14.39 -25.34 0.86
C LEU A 10 12.90 -25.11 1.06
N HIS A 11 12.14 -26.21 1.20
CA HIS A 11 10.67 -26.19 1.31
C HIS A 11 9.97 -25.46 0.15
N TRP A 12 10.58 -25.47 -1.04
CA TRP A 12 10.01 -24.80 -2.21
C TRP A 12 8.69 -25.42 -2.66
N GLY A 13 7.61 -24.65 -2.66
CA GLY A 13 6.29 -25.14 -3.06
C GLY A 13 5.18 -24.12 -2.83
N THR A 14 3.94 -24.58 -2.94
CA THR A 14 2.76 -23.78 -2.55
C THR A 14 2.37 -24.07 -1.12
N VAL A 15 1.71 -23.11 -0.48
CA VAL A 15 1.13 -23.26 0.86
C VAL A 15 -0.37 -22.99 0.80
N PRO A 16 -1.19 -23.65 1.65
CA PRO A 16 -2.59 -23.32 1.76
C PRO A 16 -2.77 -21.91 2.33
N ALA A 17 -3.55 -21.08 1.65
CA ALA A 17 -3.89 -19.73 2.06
C ALA A 17 -5.39 -19.47 1.86
N LYS A 18 -5.98 -18.65 2.73
CA LYS A 18 -7.41 -18.31 2.67
C LYS A 18 -7.62 -17.16 1.69
N SER A 19 -8.46 -17.36 0.68
CA SER A 19 -8.87 -16.30 -0.26
C SER A 19 -9.78 -15.27 0.42
N PRO A 20 -10.03 -14.11 -0.22
CA PRO A 20 -11.06 -13.16 0.20
C PRO A 20 -12.43 -13.81 0.45
N SER A 21 -12.85 -14.74 -0.44
CA SER A 21 -14.11 -15.50 -0.34
C SER A 21 -14.11 -16.58 0.76
N GLY A 22 -12.99 -16.79 1.43
CA GLY A 22 -12.84 -17.75 2.51
C GLY A 22 -12.46 -19.18 2.07
N GLU A 23 -12.25 -19.40 0.78
CA GLU A 23 -11.78 -20.67 0.23
C GLU A 23 -10.29 -20.88 0.51
N ILE A 24 -9.87 -22.13 0.73
CA ILE A 24 -8.43 -22.45 0.81
C ILE A 24 -7.88 -22.67 -0.60
N LYS A 25 -7.00 -21.77 -1.04
CA LYS A 25 -6.26 -21.85 -2.30
C LYS A 25 -4.79 -22.19 -2.04
N GLN A 26 -4.10 -22.70 -3.07
CA GLN A 26 -2.66 -22.92 -3.03
C GLN A 26 -1.94 -21.67 -3.52
N ASP A 27 -1.20 -21.01 -2.65
CA ASP A 27 -0.46 -19.78 -2.95
C ASP A 27 1.05 -20.04 -3.01
N GLY A 28 1.78 -19.25 -3.79
CA GLY A 28 3.24 -19.33 -3.92
C GLY A 28 3.73 -19.21 -5.37
N PRO A 29 4.96 -19.70 -5.67
CA PRO A 29 5.79 -20.54 -4.83
C PRO A 29 6.55 -19.79 -3.72
N PHE A 30 6.63 -20.40 -2.55
CA PHE A 30 7.42 -19.94 -1.40
C PHE A 30 8.57 -20.90 -1.12
N GLY A 31 9.66 -20.37 -0.56
CA GLY A 31 10.74 -21.16 0.04
C GLY A 31 10.84 -20.86 1.54
N GLN A 32 11.83 -21.46 2.20
CA GLN A 32 12.03 -21.32 3.65
C GLN A 32 12.31 -19.89 4.11
N TYR A 33 12.97 -19.10 3.26
CA TYR A 33 13.40 -17.75 3.60
C TYR A 33 12.58 -16.68 2.87
N GLY A 34 12.44 -15.52 3.51
CA GLY A 34 11.93 -14.29 2.90
C GLY A 34 13.00 -13.20 2.85
N ALA A 35 12.68 -12.11 2.15
CA ALA A 35 13.51 -10.93 2.01
C ALA A 35 12.72 -9.73 2.52
N CYS A 36 13.14 -9.17 3.65
CA CYS A 36 12.51 -8.07 4.33
C CYS A 36 13.33 -6.80 4.15
N CYS A 37 12.67 -5.68 3.86
CA CYS A 37 13.26 -4.35 3.86
C CYS A 37 12.12 -3.33 4.02
N ALA A 38 12.46 -2.12 4.47
CA ALA A 38 11.48 -1.03 4.49
C ALA A 38 11.06 -0.70 3.05
N GLU A 39 9.80 -0.32 2.89
CA GLU A 39 9.17 -0.06 1.60
C GLU A 39 8.40 1.25 1.65
N MET A 40 8.44 1.98 0.54
CA MET A 40 7.71 3.24 0.36
C MET A 40 7.02 3.17 -0.99
N ASP A 41 5.73 2.88 -0.94
CA ASP A 41 4.89 2.76 -2.11
C ASP A 41 4.46 4.13 -2.58
N ILE A 42 5.19 4.66 -3.56
CA ILE A 42 4.86 5.96 -4.16
C ILE A 42 3.52 5.90 -4.89
N PHE A 43 3.20 4.77 -5.53
CA PHE A 43 1.99 4.64 -6.33
C PHE A 43 1.63 3.17 -6.58
N GLU A 44 0.65 2.67 -5.83
CA GLU A 44 -0.07 1.44 -6.14
C GLU A 44 -1.44 1.81 -6.70
N ALA A 45 -1.71 1.48 -7.97
CA ALA A 45 -2.91 1.96 -8.61
C ALA A 45 -3.33 1.13 -9.82
N ASN A 46 -4.62 1.28 -10.15
CA ASN A 46 -5.15 1.08 -11.47
C ASN A 46 -6.01 2.30 -11.84
N ARG A 47 -6.93 2.18 -12.81
CA ARG A 47 -7.76 3.32 -13.22
C ARG A 47 -8.90 3.65 -12.25
N GLU A 48 -9.21 2.77 -11.31
CA GLU A 48 -10.35 2.86 -10.40
C GLU A 48 -9.95 3.36 -9.00
N ALA A 49 -8.74 3.02 -8.54
CA ALA A 49 -8.22 3.43 -7.24
C ALA A 49 -6.70 3.61 -7.27
N ALA A 50 -6.19 4.39 -6.31
CA ALA A 50 -4.77 4.61 -6.09
C ALA A 50 -4.46 4.77 -4.60
N ALA A 51 -3.31 4.29 -4.18
CA ALA A 51 -2.77 4.44 -2.83
C ALA A 51 -1.30 4.87 -2.86
N PHE A 52 -0.86 5.52 -1.80
CA PHE A 52 0.55 5.62 -1.44
C PHE A 52 0.73 5.24 0.03
N THR A 53 1.71 4.39 0.31
CA THR A 53 1.79 3.67 1.58
C THR A 53 3.21 3.60 2.10
N ALA A 54 3.38 3.84 3.39
CA ALA A 54 4.65 3.80 4.07
C ALA A 54 4.75 2.52 4.92
N HIS A 55 5.77 1.69 4.65
CA HIS A 55 5.98 0.39 5.29
C HIS A 55 7.32 0.37 6.04
N PRO A 56 7.35 0.78 7.32
CA PRO A 56 8.54 0.66 8.13
C PRO A 56 8.85 -0.80 8.45
N CYS A 57 10.11 -1.07 8.77
CA CYS A 57 10.52 -2.29 9.45
C CYS A 57 11.04 -1.96 10.83
N ASN A 58 11.10 -2.97 11.69
CA ASN A 58 11.71 -2.80 13.00
C ASN A 58 13.19 -2.41 12.90
N GLU A 59 13.73 -1.87 13.98
CA GLU A 59 15.09 -1.33 14.09
C GLU A 59 16.24 -2.28 13.71
N LYS A 60 15.96 -3.60 13.63
CA LYS A 60 16.95 -4.62 13.24
C LYS A 60 17.13 -4.69 11.73
N VAL A 61 16.17 -4.20 10.95
CA VAL A 61 16.20 -4.23 9.47
C VAL A 61 16.83 -2.95 8.94
N LYS A 62 18.13 -3.01 8.65
CA LYS A 62 18.87 -1.92 7.99
C LYS A 62 19.24 -2.34 6.57
N GLY A 63 18.31 -2.15 5.64
CA GLY A 63 18.42 -2.63 4.26
C GLY A 63 17.82 -4.03 4.10
N LEU A 64 18.39 -4.84 3.21
CA LEU A 64 17.92 -6.21 2.97
C LEU A 64 18.20 -7.12 4.19
N TYR A 65 17.16 -7.73 4.72
CA TYR A 65 17.22 -8.71 5.80
C TYR A 65 16.61 -10.04 5.36
N ARG A 66 17.35 -11.14 5.55
CA ARG A 66 16.84 -12.49 5.25
C ARG A 66 16.12 -13.05 6.48
N CYS A 67 14.79 -13.12 6.43
CA CYS A 67 13.98 -13.76 7.45
C CYS A 67 13.79 -15.26 7.18
N LYS A 68 13.46 -16.04 8.21
CA LYS A 68 13.21 -17.48 8.14
C LYS A 68 11.88 -17.84 8.81
N GLY A 69 11.03 -18.57 8.08
CA GLY A 69 9.75 -19.06 8.61
C GLY A 69 8.76 -17.93 8.94
N LYS A 70 7.58 -18.30 9.41
CA LYS A 70 6.48 -17.35 9.66
C LYS A 70 6.75 -16.45 10.86
N GLU A 71 7.48 -16.95 11.84
CA GLU A 71 7.80 -16.25 13.08
C GLU A 71 8.67 -15.02 12.83
N GLU A 72 9.59 -15.10 11.87
CA GLU A 72 10.45 -13.97 11.51
C GLU A 72 9.93 -13.21 10.29
N CYS A 73 9.45 -13.90 9.26
CA CYS A 73 8.94 -13.23 8.06
C CYS A 73 7.55 -12.60 8.26
N GLY A 74 6.87 -12.95 9.35
CA GLY A 74 5.49 -12.58 9.64
C GLY A 74 4.47 -13.26 8.72
N GLU A 75 3.23 -13.27 9.17
CA GLU A 75 2.08 -13.79 8.41
C GLU A 75 1.08 -12.65 8.18
N LYS A 76 0.64 -12.45 6.93
CA LYS A 76 -0.32 -11.38 6.62
C LYS A 76 -1.66 -11.68 7.32
N GLY A 77 -2.19 -10.70 8.05
CA GLY A 77 -3.46 -10.83 8.76
C GLY A 77 -3.41 -11.62 10.08
N ASP A 78 -2.22 -12.03 10.55
CA ASP A 78 -2.02 -12.60 11.89
C ASP A 78 -1.14 -11.66 12.74
N GLU A 79 -1.78 -10.88 13.60
CA GLU A 79 -1.13 -9.90 14.47
C GLU A 79 -0.19 -10.53 15.51
N SER A 80 -0.35 -11.82 15.81
CA SER A 80 0.58 -12.52 16.71
C SER A 80 1.94 -12.80 16.04
N LEU A 81 2.01 -12.65 14.71
CA LEU A 81 3.19 -12.88 13.88
C LEU A 81 3.45 -11.66 12.96
N PRO A 82 3.79 -10.48 13.51
CA PRO A 82 4.01 -9.28 12.71
C PRO A 82 5.29 -9.35 11.86
N GLY A 83 6.21 -10.26 12.20
CA GLY A 83 7.47 -10.43 11.51
C GLY A 83 8.42 -9.23 11.71
N MET A 84 9.22 -8.95 10.67
CA MET A 84 10.22 -7.88 10.72
C MET A 84 9.75 -6.52 10.15
N CYS A 85 8.67 -6.52 9.35
CA CYS A 85 8.23 -5.35 8.58
C CYS A 85 6.71 -5.22 8.59
N ASP A 86 6.23 -3.98 8.58
CA ASP A 86 4.81 -3.68 8.60
C ASP A 86 4.19 -4.01 7.25
N LYS A 87 3.39 -5.08 7.21
CA LYS A 87 2.77 -5.58 5.97
C LYS A 87 1.54 -4.79 5.55
N GLU A 88 0.88 -4.10 6.47
CA GLU A 88 -0.29 -3.27 6.16
C GLU A 88 0.15 -1.85 5.80
N GLY A 89 1.14 -1.31 6.53
CA GLY A 89 1.66 0.03 6.32
C GLY A 89 0.66 1.12 6.70
N CYS A 90 1.11 2.37 6.73
CA CYS A 90 0.22 3.53 6.84
C CYS A 90 0.00 4.11 5.44
N GLY A 91 -1.24 4.08 4.96
CA GLY A 91 -1.55 4.32 3.55
C GLY A 91 -2.64 5.34 3.32
N PHE A 92 -2.56 6.05 2.21
CA PHE A 92 -3.56 7.02 1.79
C PHE A 92 -4.14 6.62 0.44
N ASN A 93 -5.36 6.09 0.47
CA ASN A 93 -6.20 5.88 -0.69
C ASN A 93 -7.38 6.86 -0.59
N SER A 94 -7.51 7.79 -1.54
CA SER A 94 -8.54 8.84 -1.50
C SER A 94 -9.96 8.31 -1.34
N TRP A 95 -10.29 7.21 -2.02
CA TRP A 95 -11.59 6.54 -1.91
C TRP A 95 -11.81 6.01 -0.49
N ARG A 96 -10.83 5.25 0.01
CA ARG A 96 -10.85 4.68 1.38
C ARG A 96 -10.90 5.75 2.46
N MET A 97 -10.31 6.90 2.18
CA MET A 97 -10.26 8.08 3.03
C MET A 97 -11.52 8.94 2.96
N GLY A 98 -12.52 8.56 2.16
CA GLY A 98 -13.86 9.16 2.14
C GLY A 98 -14.17 10.01 0.90
N ASP A 99 -13.21 10.24 0.01
CA ASP A 99 -13.40 11.00 -1.22
C ASP A 99 -13.48 10.07 -2.44
N GLN A 100 -14.69 9.59 -2.71
CA GLN A 100 -15.00 8.69 -3.83
C GLN A 100 -15.14 9.41 -5.19
N LYS A 101 -14.86 10.72 -5.24
CA LYS A 101 -14.89 11.52 -6.49
C LYS A 101 -13.53 12.11 -6.85
N PHE A 102 -12.50 11.82 -6.06
CA PHE A 102 -11.18 12.36 -6.32
C PHE A 102 -10.44 11.68 -7.49
N TYR A 103 -10.34 10.35 -7.51
CA TYR A 103 -9.54 9.60 -8.49
C TYR A 103 -10.40 8.54 -9.17
N GLY A 104 -10.48 8.56 -10.50
CA GLY A 104 -11.27 7.56 -11.23
C GLY A 104 -11.35 7.81 -12.74
N HIS A 105 -11.99 6.89 -13.45
CA HIS A 105 -12.02 6.89 -14.91
C HIS A 105 -13.15 7.76 -15.47
N GLY A 106 -12.84 9.02 -15.78
CA GLY A 106 -13.79 9.96 -16.39
C GLY A 106 -13.58 11.40 -15.93
N ALA A 107 -14.19 12.34 -16.66
CA ALA A 107 -14.04 13.77 -16.41
C ALA A 107 -14.82 14.28 -15.19
N GLU A 108 -15.63 13.42 -14.56
CA GLU A 108 -16.34 13.69 -13.31
C GLU A 108 -15.46 13.54 -12.06
N PHE A 109 -14.26 12.97 -12.20
CA PHE A 109 -13.28 12.86 -11.12
C PHE A 109 -12.31 14.05 -11.17
N ASP A 110 -11.81 14.46 -10.01
CA ASP A 110 -10.80 15.52 -9.93
C ASP A 110 -9.51 15.12 -10.67
N VAL A 111 -9.10 13.86 -10.53
CA VAL A 111 -8.02 13.19 -11.25
C VAL A 111 -8.62 12.14 -12.19
N ASP A 112 -8.68 12.49 -13.48
CA ASP A 112 -9.27 11.68 -14.55
C ASP A 112 -8.26 10.64 -15.06
N THR A 113 -8.44 9.37 -14.69
CA THR A 113 -7.52 8.28 -15.06
C THR A 113 -7.65 7.84 -16.51
N SER A 114 -8.58 8.40 -17.29
CA SER A 114 -8.62 8.22 -18.75
C SER A 114 -7.49 8.96 -19.46
N LYS A 115 -6.78 9.84 -18.75
CA LYS A 115 -5.67 10.65 -19.26
C LYS A 115 -4.39 10.47 -18.44
N PRO A 116 -3.23 10.79 -19.02
CA PRO A 116 -2.00 10.93 -18.26
C PRO A 116 -2.10 11.94 -17.12
N MET A 117 -1.31 11.72 -16.07
CA MET A 117 -1.16 12.62 -14.93
C MET A 117 0.31 12.66 -14.48
N THR A 118 0.66 13.72 -13.77
CA THR A 118 1.92 13.79 -13.01
C THR A 118 1.60 13.64 -11.53
N ILE A 119 2.39 12.83 -10.85
CA ILE A 119 2.27 12.58 -9.42
C ILE A 119 3.52 13.15 -8.77
N VAL A 120 3.33 14.01 -7.79
CA VAL A 120 4.41 14.60 -6.98
C VAL A 120 4.24 14.09 -5.56
N THR A 121 5.30 13.48 -5.02
CA THR A 121 5.37 13.05 -3.63
C THR A 121 6.49 13.82 -2.96
N GLN A 122 6.16 14.55 -1.89
CA GLN A 122 7.10 15.35 -1.12
C GLN A 122 7.35 14.67 0.22
N PHE A 123 8.61 14.61 0.64
CA PHE A 123 9.04 14.08 1.92
C PHE A 123 9.50 15.24 2.79
N ILE A 124 8.66 15.63 3.74
CA ILE A 124 8.88 16.81 4.58
C ILE A 124 9.50 16.36 5.90
N THR A 125 10.61 16.98 6.28
CA THR A 125 11.26 16.78 7.58
C THR A 125 10.85 17.86 8.57
N GLN A 126 10.94 17.56 9.87
CA GLN A 126 10.48 18.44 10.95
C GLN A 126 11.13 19.84 10.92
N ASP A 127 12.37 19.95 10.46
CA ASP A 127 13.14 21.19 10.41
C ASP A 127 13.39 21.70 8.98
N GLY A 128 12.86 21.02 7.96
CA GLY A 128 13.03 21.37 6.56
C GLY A 128 14.44 21.12 6.00
N THR A 129 15.26 20.31 6.66
CA THR A 129 16.60 19.92 6.20
C THR A 129 16.67 18.44 5.81
N ASP A 130 17.71 18.06 5.07
CA ASP A 130 17.93 16.67 4.64
C ASP A 130 18.24 15.70 5.81
N ASP A 131 18.71 16.23 6.94
CA ASP A 131 19.06 15.45 8.14
C ASP A 131 17.92 15.38 9.18
N GLY A 132 16.83 16.12 8.95
CA GLY A 132 15.69 16.17 9.85
C GLY A 132 14.87 14.87 9.84
N GLU A 133 14.16 14.62 10.94
CA GLU A 133 13.24 13.48 11.02
C GLU A 133 12.05 13.67 10.06
N LEU A 134 11.70 12.65 9.27
CA LEU A 134 10.55 12.68 8.37
C LEU A 134 9.26 12.86 9.19
N SER A 135 8.49 13.90 8.87
CA SER A 135 7.25 14.24 9.58
C SER A 135 5.99 14.14 8.72
N GLU A 136 6.11 14.32 7.41
CA GLU A 136 4.96 14.32 6.50
C GLU A 136 5.35 13.77 5.13
N ILE A 137 4.52 12.89 4.57
CA ILE A 137 4.57 12.51 3.16
C ILE A 137 3.35 13.13 2.47
N ARG A 138 3.60 14.12 1.62
CA ARG A 138 2.56 14.90 0.94
C ARG A 138 2.41 14.50 -0.51
N ARG A 139 1.18 14.49 -0.99
CA ARG A 139 0.82 14.20 -2.38
C ARG A 139 0.29 15.44 -3.09
N ILE A 140 0.74 15.66 -4.33
CA ILE A 140 0.18 16.65 -5.26
C ILE A 140 0.03 15.98 -6.63
N TRP A 141 -1.02 16.33 -7.36
CA TRP A 141 -1.29 15.84 -8.70
C TRP A 141 -1.24 16.98 -9.71
N LEU A 142 -0.83 16.70 -10.93
CA LEU A 142 -0.97 17.63 -12.05
C LEU A 142 -1.58 16.92 -13.25
N GLN A 143 -2.63 17.52 -13.81
CA GLN A 143 -3.30 17.02 -14.99
C GLN A 143 -3.82 18.19 -15.83
N ASP A 144 -3.67 18.11 -17.15
CA ASP A 144 -4.10 19.16 -18.09
C ASP A 144 -3.60 20.58 -17.71
N GLY A 145 -2.38 20.67 -17.17
CA GLY A 145 -1.74 21.93 -16.75
C GLY A 145 -2.26 22.51 -15.43
N LYS A 146 -3.14 21.81 -14.71
CA LYS A 146 -3.68 22.22 -13.41
C LYS A 146 -2.99 21.47 -12.28
N VAL A 147 -2.70 22.19 -11.21
CA VAL A 147 -2.28 21.60 -9.93
C VAL A 147 -3.52 21.20 -9.15
N ILE A 148 -3.55 19.98 -8.66
CA ILE A 148 -4.66 19.38 -7.91
C ILE A 148 -4.07 18.92 -6.57
N LYS A 149 -4.56 19.49 -5.47
CA LYS A 149 -4.16 19.07 -4.12
C LYS A 149 -4.71 17.66 -3.84
N ASN A 150 -4.10 16.94 -2.92
CA ASN A 150 -4.63 15.64 -2.53
C ASN A 150 -6.01 15.79 -1.86
N SER A 151 -6.82 14.73 -1.89
CA SER A 151 -8.12 14.73 -1.21
C SER A 151 -7.96 14.80 0.31
N GLN A 152 -8.99 15.24 1.02
CA GLN A 152 -9.01 15.24 2.49
C GLN A 152 -9.40 13.85 3.02
N ALA A 153 -8.85 13.45 4.17
CA ALA A 153 -9.17 12.20 4.84
C ALA A 153 -10.42 12.29 5.73
N THR A 154 -11.56 12.61 5.13
CA THR A 154 -12.83 12.85 5.83
C THR A 154 -13.34 11.63 6.61
N ALA A 155 -12.98 10.40 6.19
CA ALA A 155 -13.27 9.17 6.93
C ALA A 155 -12.60 9.11 8.31
N LEU A 156 -11.58 9.93 8.55
CA LEU A 156 -10.85 10.04 9.81
C LEU A 156 -11.29 11.27 10.65
N GLY A 157 -12.25 12.05 10.15
CA GLY A 157 -12.73 13.30 10.74
C GLY A 157 -12.31 14.54 9.94
N ASP A 158 -13.02 15.65 10.14
CA ASP A 158 -12.90 16.87 9.32
C ASP A 158 -11.50 17.51 9.35
N ASP A 159 -10.73 17.30 10.41
CA ASP A 159 -9.40 17.90 10.63
C ASP A 159 -8.22 16.94 10.33
N ALA A 160 -8.48 15.77 9.72
CA ALA A 160 -7.43 14.78 9.48
C ALA A 160 -6.37 15.24 8.47
N GLY A 161 -6.73 16.10 7.52
CA GLY A 161 -5.82 16.62 6.48
C GLY A 161 -5.72 15.72 5.24
N ASP A 162 -4.71 15.97 4.41
CA ASP A 162 -4.53 15.40 3.07
C ASP A 162 -3.17 14.72 2.83
N SER A 163 -2.44 14.40 3.90
CA SER A 163 -1.09 13.82 3.85
C SER A 163 -0.87 12.75 4.90
N LEU A 164 0.17 11.93 4.73
CA LEU A 164 0.55 10.96 5.75
C LEU A 164 1.41 11.63 6.82
N THR A 165 0.90 11.64 8.04
CA THR A 165 1.56 12.10 9.27
C THR A 165 1.36 11.07 10.36
N GLU A 166 2.14 11.12 11.43
CA GLU A 166 1.94 10.23 12.60
C GLU A 166 0.51 10.30 13.15
N SER A 167 -0.11 11.49 13.16
CA SER A 167 -1.49 11.65 13.61
C SER A 167 -2.51 11.03 12.66
N VAL A 168 -2.30 11.13 11.35
CA VAL A 168 -3.17 10.49 10.35
C VAL A 168 -3.05 8.97 10.45
N CYS A 169 -1.84 8.43 10.57
CA CYS A 169 -1.63 7.00 10.76
C CYS A 169 -2.31 6.48 12.03
N ALA A 170 -2.18 7.20 13.15
CA ALA A 170 -2.86 6.83 14.40
C ALA A 170 -4.40 6.94 14.30
N ALA A 171 -4.91 7.94 13.58
CA ALA A 171 -6.34 8.10 13.35
C ALA A 171 -6.91 7.00 12.44
N GLU A 172 -6.19 6.65 11.36
CA GLU A 172 -6.50 5.54 10.47
C GLU A 172 -6.59 4.21 11.24
N SER A 173 -5.54 3.92 12.02
CA SER A 173 -5.46 2.75 12.90
C SER A 173 -6.70 2.65 13.79
N LYS A 174 -7.08 3.75 14.45
CA LYS A 174 -8.25 3.78 15.34
C LYS A 174 -9.59 3.69 14.60
N ALA A 175 -9.72 4.35 13.46
CA ALA A 175 -10.98 4.44 12.73
C ALA A 175 -11.33 3.12 12.03
N PHE A 176 -10.33 2.46 11.45
CA PHE A 176 -10.54 1.29 10.58
C PHE A 176 -10.47 -0.05 11.33
N GLN A 177 -9.94 -0.08 12.55
CA GLN A 177 -9.92 -1.26 13.43
C GLN A 177 -11.23 -1.42 14.23
N GLN A 178 -12.38 -1.46 13.54
CA GLN A 178 -13.65 -1.81 14.18
C GLN A 178 -13.68 -3.30 14.58
N PRO A 179 -14.45 -3.71 15.60
CA PRO A 179 -14.59 -5.12 15.97
C PRO A 179 -15.03 -5.98 14.76
N GLY A 180 -14.19 -6.93 14.36
CA GLY A 180 -14.42 -7.79 13.18
C GLY A 180 -13.74 -7.29 11.89
N SER A 181 -13.29 -6.04 11.85
CA SER A 181 -12.50 -5.49 10.75
C SER A 181 -11.04 -5.96 10.81
N LYS A 182 -10.48 -6.24 9.64
CA LYS A 182 -9.04 -6.47 9.46
C LYS A 182 -8.31 -5.28 8.85
N ALA A 183 -9.03 -4.19 8.60
CA ALA A 183 -8.51 -2.97 7.99
C ALA A 183 -7.65 -2.14 8.95
N GLY A 184 -6.87 -1.23 8.37
CA GLY A 184 -6.05 -0.25 9.07
C GLY A 184 -4.66 -0.75 9.45
N ASN A 185 -3.74 0.20 9.62
CA ASN A 185 -2.39 -0.06 10.09
C ASN A 185 -2.40 -0.45 11.59
N LYS A 186 -1.55 -1.40 11.98
CA LYS A 186 -1.57 -1.99 13.34
C LYS A 186 -0.24 -1.85 14.07
N VAL A 187 0.86 -2.06 13.35
CA VAL A 187 2.21 -2.10 13.90
C VAL A 187 3.10 -0.97 13.38
N PHE A 188 2.54 -0.05 12.57
CA PHE A 188 3.28 1.06 11.97
C PHE A 188 4.09 1.84 13.01
N LYS A 189 3.42 2.26 14.10
CA LYS A 189 4.04 2.98 15.21
C LYS A 189 5.05 2.11 15.97
N ASP A 190 4.73 0.83 16.19
CA ASP A 190 5.61 -0.10 16.90
C ASP A 190 6.91 -0.36 16.11
N PHE A 191 6.88 -0.24 14.79
CA PHE A 191 8.04 -0.35 13.90
C PHE A 191 8.70 1.01 13.62
N GLY A 192 8.37 2.03 14.41
CA GLY A 192 9.05 3.33 14.40
C GLY A 192 8.45 4.36 13.44
N GLY A 193 7.31 4.07 12.84
CA GLY A 193 6.50 5.01 12.06
C GLY A 193 7.26 5.72 10.94
N LEU A 194 6.91 6.98 10.70
CA LEU A 194 7.53 7.82 9.67
C LEU A 194 9.01 8.07 9.94
N LYS A 195 9.43 8.10 11.21
CA LYS A 195 10.86 8.17 11.54
C LYS A 195 11.64 7.02 10.92
N SER A 196 11.18 5.77 11.11
CA SER A 196 11.84 4.58 10.56
C SER A 196 11.86 4.60 9.02
N VAL A 197 10.78 5.08 8.40
CA VAL A 197 10.70 5.29 6.94
C VAL A 197 11.71 6.36 6.48
N GLY A 198 11.80 7.49 7.20
CA GLY A 198 12.78 8.55 6.95
C GLY A 198 14.21 8.05 7.06
N GLU A 199 14.52 7.24 8.07
CA GLU A 199 15.84 6.61 8.20
C GLU A 199 16.15 5.65 7.03
N ALA A 200 15.14 4.98 6.47
CA ALA A 200 15.31 4.14 5.28
C ALA A 200 15.55 4.98 4.02
N LEU A 201 14.79 6.05 3.82
CA LEU A 201 14.98 7.01 2.73
C LEU A 201 16.37 7.66 2.79
N GLY A 202 16.81 8.08 3.97
CA GLY A 202 18.12 8.70 4.20
C GLY A 202 19.31 7.77 3.94
N ARG A 203 19.13 6.44 4.07
CA ARG A 203 20.15 5.46 3.64
C ARG A 203 20.22 5.28 2.11
N GLY A 204 19.20 5.74 1.39
CA GLY A 204 18.99 5.49 -0.02
C GLY A 204 18.14 4.24 -0.27
N MET A 205 17.17 4.38 -1.17
CA MET A 205 16.28 3.31 -1.62
C MET A 205 16.40 3.12 -3.14
N VAL A 206 15.97 1.95 -3.62
CA VAL A 206 15.95 1.63 -5.05
C VAL A 206 14.55 1.86 -5.59
N LEU A 207 14.44 2.60 -6.71
CA LEU A 207 13.18 2.75 -7.43
C LEU A 207 12.78 1.43 -8.09
N SER A 208 11.58 0.94 -7.78
CA SER A 208 10.94 -0.21 -8.44
C SER A 208 9.77 0.26 -9.31
N MET A 209 9.58 -0.39 -10.46
CA MET A 209 8.43 -0.18 -11.34
C MET A 209 7.90 -1.54 -11.77
N SER A 210 6.61 -1.78 -11.55
CA SER A 210 5.98 -3.08 -11.81
C SER A 210 4.55 -2.94 -12.31
N ILE A 211 4.07 -3.99 -12.97
CA ILE A 211 2.66 -4.25 -13.24
C ILE A 211 2.40 -5.70 -12.84
N TRP A 212 1.36 -5.94 -12.05
CA TRP A 212 1.07 -7.23 -11.47
C TRP A 212 -0.42 -7.39 -11.21
N HIS A 213 -0.86 -8.63 -11.03
CA HIS A 213 -2.17 -8.96 -10.47
C HIS A 213 -1.94 -9.72 -9.16
N ASP A 214 -2.89 -9.66 -8.25
CA ASP A 214 -2.83 -10.36 -6.97
C ASP A 214 -3.52 -11.74 -7.11
N PRO A 215 -2.75 -12.85 -7.17
CA PRO A 215 -3.31 -14.18 -7.43
C PRO A 215 -4.20 -14.69 -6.29
N LEU A 216 -4.05 -14.14 -5.07
CA LEU A 216 -4.78 -14.59 -3.89
C LEU A 216 -5.83 -13.55 -3.46
N GLY A 217 -5.40 -12.32 -3.21
CA GLY A 217 -6.24 -11.23 -2.69
C GLY A 217 -7.08 -10.50 -3.73
N ARG A 218 -6.89 -10.80 -5.03
CA ARG A 218 -7.67 -10.24 -6.16
C ARG A 218 -7.64 -8.71 -6.25
N MET A 219 -6.64 -8.06 -5.65
CA MET A 219 -6.48 -6.60 -5.61
C MET A 219 -7.57 -5.85 -4.82
N LEU A 220 -8.47 -6.57 -4.13
CA LEU A 220 -9.62 -5.97 -3.43
C LEU A 220 -9.22 -5.00 -2.30
N TRP A 221 -8.03 -5.15 -1.74
CA TRP A 221 -7.48 -4.26 -0.73
C TRP A 221 -7.18 -2.85 -1.29
N LEU A 222 -7.02 -2.73 -2.62
CA LEU A 222 -6.74 -1.48 -3.32
C LEU A 222 -8.01 -0.89 -3.95
N ASP A 223 -8.82 -1.69 -4.65
CA ASP A 223 -9.91 -1.20 -5.51
C ASP A 223 -11.29 -1.80 -5.20
N GLY A 224 -11.38 -2.72 -4.25
CA GLY A 224 -12.61 -3.44 -3.95
C GLY A 224 -13.59 -2.61 -3.12
N GLU A 225 -14.88 -2.85 -3.32
CA GLU A 225 -15.94 -2.31 -2.48
C GLU A 225 -15.89 -2.88 -1.05
N LYS A 226 -15.26 -4.05 -0.89
CA LYS A 226 -15.00 -4.74 0.39
C LYS A 226 -13.94 -5.83 0.22
N LEU A 227 -13.35 -6.29 1.34
CA LEU A 227 -12.30 -7.30 1.37
C LEU A 227 -12.82 -8.72 1.63
N HIS A 228 -13.90 -8.86 2.38
CA HIS A 228 -14.53 -10.14 2.71
C HIS A 228 -16.04 -10.14 2.42
N PRO A 229 -16.68 -11.33 2.27
CA PRO A 229 -18.10 -11.43 1.96
C PRO A 229 -19.01 -10.74 2.98
N ASP A 230 -18.67 -10.84 4.27
CA ASP A 230 -19.48 -10.37 5.38
C ASP A 230 -19.16 -8.92 5.81
N ASP A 231 -18.17 -8.29 5.17
CA ASP A 231 -17.84 -6.89 5.46
C ASP A 231 -18.97 -5.96 4.97
N ASP A 232 -19.29 -4.94 5.77
CA ASP A 232 -20.17 -3.85 5.37
C ASP A 232 -19.35 -2.74 4.71
N SER A 233 -19.61 -2.46 3.43
CA SER A 233 -18.92 -1.39 2.68
C SER A 233 -19.12 0.01 3.26
N ALA A 234 -20.15 0.21 4.11
CA ALA A 234 -20.38 1.45 4.82
C ALA A 234 -19.45 1.64 6.03
N ASP A 235 -18.82 0.58 6.53
CA ASP A 235 -17.88 0.68 7.63
C ASP A 235 -16.60 1.41 7.19
N PRO A 236 -16.10 2.37 7.98
CA PRO A 236 -14.88 3.11 7.66
C PRO A 236 -13.69 2.18 7.37
N GLY A 237 -13.05 2.39 6.22
CA GLY A 237 -11.85 1.66 5.82
C GLY A 237 -12.07 0.32 5.13
N VAL A 238 -13.33 -0.14 4.97
CA VAL A 238 -13.67 -1.36 4.24
C VAL A 238 -13.62 -1.14 2.72
N SER A 239 -14.33 -0.14 2.22
CA SER A 239 -14.37 0.18 0.79
C SER A 239 -13.09 0.91 0.37
N ALA A 240 -12.31 0.28 -0.51
CA ALA A 240 -11.07 0.84 -1.06
C ALA A 240 -11.23 1.33 -2.52
N GLY A 241 -12.31 0.92 -3.19
CA GLY A 241 -12.67 1.39 -4.52
C GLY A 241 -14.05 0.92 -4.96
N PRO A 242 -14.42 1.18 -6.23
CA PRO A 242 -15.73 0.85 -6.78
C PRO A 242 -15.85 -0.59 -7.31
N CYS A 243 -14.78 -1.37 -7.32
CA CYS A 243 -14.80 -2.69 -7.95
C CYS A 243 -15.60 -3.68 -7.10
N ALA A 244 -16.52 -4.40 -7.74
CA ALA A 244 -17.34 -5.40 -7.06
C ALA A 244 -16.47 -6.46 -6.39
N PHE A 245 -16.95 -7.03 -5.27
CA PHE A 245 -16.22 -8.08 -4.55
C PHE A 245 -15.82 -9.29 -5.42
N GLU A 246 -16.59 -9.58 -6.48
CA GLU A 246 -16.30 -10.69 -7.40
C GLU A 246 -15.25 -10.39 -8.47
N SER A 247 -14.74 -9.15 -8.51
CA SER A 247 -13.70 -8.75 -9.45
C SER A 247 -12.34 -9.35 -9.10
N GLY A 248 -11.36 -9.12 -9.99
CA GLY A 248 -9.96 -9.46 -9.75
C GLY A 248 -9.63 -10.96 -9.79
N ASP A 249 -10.55 -11.82 -10.27
CA ASP A 249 -10.19 -13.22 -10.50
C ASP A 249 -9.00 -13.31 -11.48
N PRO A 250 -7.89 -13.97 -11.10
CA PRO A 250 -6.67 -13.97 -11.91
C PRO A 250 -6.85 -14.55 -13.32
N ALA A 251 -7.67 -15.60 -13.46
CA ALA A 251 -7.86 -16.25 -14.76
C ALA A 251 -8.68 -15.36 -15.70
N GLU A 252 -9.72 -14.71 -15.19
CA GLU A 252 -10.52 -13.76 -15.95
C GLU A 252 -9.75 -12.47 -16.26
N LEU A 253 -8.99 -11.91 -15.30
CA LEU A 253 -8.14 -10.74 -15.52
C LEU A 253 -7.16 -10.95 -16.68
N LEU A 254 -6.42 -12.07 -16.66
CA LEU A 254 -5.43 -12.38 -17.70
C LEU A 254 -6.06 -12.59 -19.08
N LYS A 255 -7.31 -13.04 -19.13
CA LYS A 255 -8.06 -13.22 -20.38
C LYS A 255 -8.61 -11.89 -20.90
N GLN A 256 -9.17 -11.06 -20.03
CA GLN A 256 -9.86 -9.82 -20.39
C GLN A 256 -8.90 -8.66 -20.63
N HIS A 257 -7.76 -8.63 -19.93
CA HIS A 257 -6.81 -7.53 -19.91
C HIS A 257 -5.39 -7.95 -20.33
N LYS A 258 -5.28 -8.92 -21.23
CA LYS A 258 -3.99 -9.41 -21.75
C LYS A 258 -3.07 -8.32 -22.34
N ASP A 259 -3.66 -7.23 -22.83
CA ASP A 259 -2.97 -6.10 -23.47
C ASP A 259 -2.81 -4.91 -22.49
N ALA A 260 -3.09 -5.10 -21.20
CA ALA A 260 -2.88 -4.07 -20.19
C ALA A 260 -1.41 -3.67 -20.11
N SER A 261 -1.18 -2.37 -20.00
CA SER A 261 0.16 -1.80 -19.87
C SER A 261 0.11 -0.54 -19.03
N VAL A 262 1.25 -0.24 -18.41
CA VAL A 262 1.48 1.01 -17.69
C VAL A 262 2.71 1.69 -18.31
N LYS A 263 2.69 3.02 -18.34
CA LYS A 263 3.82 3.82 -18.77
C LYS A 263 4.22 4.74 -17.63
N PHE A 264 5.49 4.68 -17.24
CA PHE A 264 6.09 5.64 -16.33
C PHE A 264 7.10 6.47 -17.13
N TRP A 265 6.99 7.80 -17.08
CA TRP A 265 7.88 8.68 -17.83
C TRP A 265 8.01 10.04 -17.13
N ASN A 266 8.96 10.86 -17.59
CA ASN A 266 9.23 12.19 -17.03
C ASN A 266 9.49 12.15 -15.51
N ILE A 267 10.21 11.12 -15.06
CA ILE A 267 10.66 10.99 -13.67
C ILE A 267 11.61 12.14 -13.36
N ARG A 268 11.36 12.84 -12.26
CA ARG A 268 12.15 13.96 -11.77
C ARG A 268 12.38 13.78 -10.27
N TYR A 269 13.53 14.28 -9.82
CA TYR A 269 13.92 14.31 -8.41
C TYR A 269 14.68 15.62 -8.16
N GLY A 270 14.45 16.22 -7.01
CA GLY A 270 15.07 17.49 -6.60
C GLY A 270 14.43 18.04 -5.34
N GLU A 271 14.88 19.23 -4.96
CA GLU A 271 14.33 20.03 -3.86
C GLU A 271 12.86 20.39 -4.11
N ILE A 272 12.14 20.68 -3.02
CA ILE A 272 10.71 21.03 -3.00
C ILE A 272 10.44 22.42 -3.57
#